data_AF-A0A847P589-F1
#
_entry.id   AF-A0A847P589-F1
#
_cell.length_a   1.000
_cell.length_b   1.000
_cell.length_c   1.000
_cell.angle_alpha   90.00
_cell.angle_beta   90.00
_cell.angle_gamma   90.00
#
_symmetry.space_group_name_H-M   'P 1'
#
loop_
_entity.id
_entity.type
_entity.pdbx_description
1 polymer ?
#
loop_
_entity_poly.entity_id
_entity_poly.type
_entity_poly.pdbx_seq_one_letter_code
_entity_poly.pdbx_strand_id
1 'polypeptide(L)'
;MKANSFIKFFFLATISCLLVGCALINPPEDTPPRASLSNLIITEIHYNPYSDDPLLSDALEFVELYNRGQEEISLDKVAFSDGITYQFSSNAVIKPGEFLVLASNKTEFVKRYNFEPFDQYTSNLKNSGERLALKDLSVQREFLAIEYSDKSPWPPAADGKGYSLVPVSIDENANFSLPSQWRLSFKKNGSPGTMDPGPVFVNEVMTHTDPPYEDAIELYNPNSFPVDVGGWYLTDNKNDPYQYRIPDGTIIQAGGYLMFYETQFNSQALSSSFGLSENGEEIYLFANPSDPLIRGYYHGFAFEALNRNETFGRYINSAGEERFTTFTTATLGAVNSQPAIGKVVITEIMYNAYNGRDEYIEIKNISDQEVPLYDPEYPGNTWKIKGFSFVFPQGVTLQSGELMVISSDTISVEEFRTYYSVPGKVRVFNTAQGGLRNSGDTIMILQPLEPNTDNSEVRVPYKAVDVVAYEDGKLWPKEADGLGMSLTRKNLNQFSDDPNNWIAAPPSPGRE
;
A
#
# COMPACT_ATOMS: atom_id res chain seq x y z
N MET A 1 -47.29 58.67 45.70
CA MET A 1 -47.52 59.34 47.01
C MET A 1 -47.06 58.36 48.09
N LYS A 2 -46.21 58.81 49.02
CA LYS A 2 -45.50 58.02 50.04
C LYS A 2 -46.43 57.36 51.07
N ALA A 3 -46.00 56.22 51.65
CA ALA A 3 -45.97 55.89 53.10
C ALA A 3 -45.80 54.35 53.28
N ASN A 4 -44.69 53.86 53.87
CA ASN A 4 -44.50 53.46 55.29
C ASN A 4 -45.37 52.26 55.72
N SER A 5 -44.96 51.25 56.51
CA SER A 5 -43.72 50.88 57.19
C SER A 5 -43.99 49.54 57.95
N PHE A 6 -42.92 48.93 58.48
CA PHE A 6 -42.84 48.05 59.67
C PHE A 6 -42.98 46.52 59.59
N ILE A 7 -41.82 45.91 59.82
CA ILE A 7 -41.50 44.58 60.36
C ILE A 7 -41.94 44.47 61.83
N LYS A 8 -42.45 43.30 62.26
CA LYS A 8 -42.10 42.67 63.55
C LYS A 8 -42.50 41.18 63.62
N PHE A 9 -41.72 40.46 64.39
CA PHE A 9 -41.39 39.03 64.36
C PHE A 9 -42.07 38.24 65.51
N PHE A 10 -42.06 36.90 65.36
CA PHE A 10 -42.10 35.81 66.37
C PHE A 10 -43.42 35.39 67.05
N PHE A 11 -43.80 34.11 66.86
CA PHE A 11 -43.68 33.09 67.91
C PHE A 11 -43.58 31.66 67.33
N LEU A 12 -42.72 30.85 67.96
CA LEU A 12 -42.34 29.46 67.65
C LEU A 12 -43.47 28.45 67.91
N ALA A 13 -43.48 27.37 67.13
CA ALA A 13 -43.92 26.05 67.60
C ALA A 13 -42.94 24.97 67.09
N THR A 14 -42.44 24.17 68.02
CA THR A 14 -41.50 23.05 67.90
C THR A 14 -42.15 21.79 67.30
N ILE A 15 -41.46 21.12 66.37
CA ILE A 15 -41.63 19.67 66.10
C ILE A 15 -40.24 19.03 65.94
N SER A 16 -40.05 17.92 66.64
CA SER A 16 -38.83 17.12 66.72
C SER A 16 -38.82 16.00 65.68
N CYS A 17 -37.68 15.88 64.99
CA CYS A 17 -36.95 14.67 64.55
C CYS A 17 -37.69 13.44 63.99
N LEU A 18 -37.46 13.12 62.70
CA LEU A 18 -36.68 11.96 62.25
C LEU A 18 -36.55 11.99 60.71
N LEU A 19 -35.35 12.28 60.18
CA LEU A 19 -35.01 12.05 58.78
C LEU A 19 -33.63 11.38 58.76
N VAL A 20 -33.63 10.10 58.40
CA VAL A 20 -32.43 9.32 58.14
C VAL A 20 -31.75 9.94 56.94
N GLY A 21 -30.56 10.51 57.15
CA GLY A 21 -29.71 11.01 56.09
C GLY A 21 -29.10 9.86 55.30
N CYS A 22 -29.64 9.59 54.11
CA CYS A 22 -28.83 9.03 53.03
C CYS A 22 -28.08 10.20 52.39
N ALA A 23 -26.85 10.45 52.84
CA ALA A 23 -25.91 11.24 52.07
C ALA A 23 -25.54 10.41 50.83
N LEU A 24 -26.14 10.74 49.68
CA LEU A 24 -25.55 10.41 48.39
C LEU A 24 -24.25 11.22 48.31
N ILE A 25 -23.13 10.58 48.63
CA ILE A 25 -21.81 11.11 48.32
C ILE A 25 -21.72 11.03 46.80
N ASN A 26 -21.95 12.16 46.11
CA ASN A 26 -21.56 12.27 44.71
C ASN A 26 -20.06 11.93 44.65
N PRO A 27 -19.61 11.02 43.76
CA PRO A 27 -18.18 10.79 43.59
C PRO A 27 -17.52 12.13 43.22
N PRO A 28 -16.29 12.39 43.69
CA PRO A 28 -15.62 13.64 43.36
C PRO A 28 -15.33 13.66 41.85
N GLU A 29 -16.10 14.47 41.10
CA GLU A 29 -15.93 14.71 39.66
C GLU A 29 -14.51 15.19 39.28
N ASP A 30 -13.71 15.60 40.27
CA ASP A 30 -12.34 16.06 40.13
C ASP A 30 -11.27 14.95 40.22
N THR A 31 -11.64 13.69 40.48
CA THR A 31 -10.63 12.61 40.54
C THR A 31 -10.23 12.20 39.11
N PRO A 32 -8.95 12.28 38.72
CA PRO A 32 -8.51 11.82 37.41
C PRO A 32 -8.67 10.29 37.28
N PRO A 33 -8.86 9.75 36.06
CA PRO A 33 -8.79 8.31 35.85
C PRO A 33 -7.47 7.74 36.37
N ARG A 34 -7.46 6.45 36.69
CA ARG A 34 -6.21 5.74 37.01
C ARG A 34 -5.20 5.96 35.88
N ALA A 35 -4.01 6.46 36.22
CA ALA A 35 -2.99 6.81 35.23
C ALA A 35 -2.60 5.63 34.32
N SER A 36 -2.65 4.39 34.81
CA SER A 36 -2.36 3.21 33.98
C SER A 36 -3.38 2.99 32.85
N LEU A 37 -4.63 3.45 33.00
CA LEU A 37 -5.67 3.28 31.98
C LEU A 37 -5.42 4.12 30.72
N SER A 38 -4.58 5.15 30.75
CA SER A 38 -4.20 5.90 29.53
C SER A 38 -3.31 5.10 28.57
N ASN A 39 -2.82 3.94 29.02
CA ASN A 39 -2.06 2.98 28.21
C ASN A 39 -2.91 1.81 27.71
N LEU A 40 -4.21 1.78 28.03
CA LEU A 40 -5.14 0.84 27.45
C LEU A 40 -5.66 1.43 26.14
N ILE A 41 -5.50 0.71 25.03
CA ILE A 41 -6.02 1.12 23.72
C ILE A 41 -6.86 0.01 23.10
N ILE A 42 -7.79 0.36 22.19
CA ILE A 42 -8.44 -0.61 21.31
C ILE A 42 -7.53 -0.79 20.08
N THR A 43 -7.08 -2.02 19.83
CA THR A 43 -6.21 -2.37 18.70
C THR A 43 -6.95 -3.03 17.55
N GLU A 44 -8.17 -3.52 17.78
CA GLU A 44 -8.92 -4.17 16.73
C GLU A 44 -10.43 -4.12 16.98
N ILE A 45 -11.19 -3.75 15.95
CA ILE A 45 -12.66 -3.76 15.93
C ILE A 45 -13.10 -4.54 14.70
N HIS A 46 -13.61 -5.75 14.89
CA HIS A 46 -14.11 -6.60 13.81
C HIS A 46 -15.65 -6.59 13.81
N TYR A 47 -16.24 -5.45 13.46
CA TYR A 47 -17.67 -5.17 13.68
C TYR A 47 -18.61 -5.82 12.65
N ASN A 48 -18.12 -6.21 11.47
CA ASN A 48 -18.91 -6.95 10.48
C ASN A 48 -18.04 -7.99 9.76
N PRO A 49 -17.75 -9.13 10.41
CA PRO A 49 -16.90 -10.18 9.85
C PRO A 49 -17.46 -10.80 8.57
N TYR A 50 -16.58 -11.33 7.73
CA TYR A 50 -17.03 -12.16 6.61
C TYR A 50 -17.37 -13.58 7.08
N SER A 51 -18.52 -14.09 6.66
CA SER A 51 -18.88 -15.49 6.81
C SER A 51 -19.68 -15.96 5.59
N ASP A 52 -19.42 -17.19 5.14
CA ASP A 52 -20.23 -17.84 4.10
C ASP A 52 -21.65 -18.14 4.59
N ASP A 53 -21.83 -18.29 5.91
CA ASP A 53 -23.13 -18.32 6.57
C ASP A 53 -23.39 -16.93 7.19
N PRO A 54 -24.31 -16.13 6.62
CA PRO A 54 -24.64 -14.80 7.14
C PRO A 54 -25.12 -14.82 8.59
N LEU A 55 -25.65 -15.96 9.08
CA LEU A 55 -26.09 -16.10 10.49
C LEU A 55 -24.92 -16.16 11.47
N LEU A 56 -23.70 -16.38 10.97
CA LEU A 56 -22.49 -16.42 11.80
C LEU A 56 -21.71 -15.11 11.78
N SER A 57 -22.03 -14.15 10.91
CA SER A 57 -21.30 -12.87 10.81
C SER A 57 -21.16 -12.19 12.17
N ASP A 58 -22.30 -11.87 12.78
CA ASP A 58 -22.36 -11.23 14.10
C ASP A 58 -21.72 -12.08 15.21
N ALA A 59 -21.78 -13.42 15.08
CA ALA A 59 -21.19 -14.35 16.05
C ALA A 59 -19.65 -14.38 16.01
N LEU A 60 -19.05 -13.73 15.04
CA LEU A 60 -17.60 -13.67 14.86
C LEU A 60 -17.01 -12.30 15.20
N GLU A 61 -17.86 -11.36 15.59
CA GLU A 61 -17.42 -10.04 16.01
C GLU A 61 -16.53 -10.12 17.25
N PHE A 62 -15.56 -9.22 17.31
CA PHE A 62 -14.73 -9.04 18.48
C PHE A 62 -14.20 -7.62 18.61
N VAL A 63 -13.81 -7.27 19.84
CA VAL A 63 -13.04 -6.07 20.18
C VAL A 63 -11.78 -6.52 20.91
N GLU A 64 -10.64 -5.96 20.52
CA GLU A 64 -9.35 -6.22 21.16
C GLU A 64 -8.83 -5.00 21.90
N LEU A 65 -8.30 -5.24 23.10
CA LEU A 65 -7.59 -4.27 23.92
C LEU A 65 -6.11 -4.63 24.02
N TYR A 66 -5.26 -3.62 24.07
CA TYR A 66 -3.81 -3.76 24.23
C TYR A 66 -3.29 -2.85 25.32
N ASN A 67 -2.35 -3.35 26.12
CA ASN A 67 -1.57 -2.55 27.06
C ASN A 67 -0.25 -2.10 26.42
N ARG A 68 -0.21 -0.84 25.94
CA ARG A 68 1.00 -0.24 25.38
C ARG A 68 1.99 0.27 26.43
N GLY A 69 1.62 0.19 27.70
CA GLY A 69 2.42 0.67 28.82
C GLY A 69 3.48 -0.33 29.26
N GLN A 70 4.30 0.09 30.24
CA GLN A 70 5.34 -0.74 30.84
C GLN A 70 4.90 -1.39 32.17
N GLU A 71 3.69 -1.10 32.63
CA GLU A 71 3.14 -1.60 33.90
C GLU A 71 1.85 -2.40 33.66
N GLU A 72 1.53 -3.33 34.55
CA GLU A 72 0.28 -4.08 34.51
C GLU A 72 -0.93 -3.14 34.70
N ILE A 73 -1.95 -3.31 33.86
CA ILE A 73 -3.22 -2.57 33.97
C ILE A 73 -4.27 -3.47 34.62
N SER A 74 -4.73 -3.09 35.81
CA SER A 74 -5.93 -3.68 36.42
C SER A 74 -7.20 -3.12 35.78
N LEU A 75 -8.08 -4.01 35.35
CA LEU A 75 -9.39 -3.67 34.78
C LEU A 75 -10.52 -3.79 35.81
N ASP A 76 -10.20 -3.92 37.11
CA ASP A 76 -11.22 -3.85 38.17
C ASP A 76 -12.03 -2.56 38.01
N LYS A 77 -13.36 -2.67 38.09
CA LYS A 77 -14.31 -1.56 37.89
C LYS A 77 -14.17 -0.83 36.54
N VAL A 78 -13.63 -1.47 35.51
CA VAL A 78 -13.72 -0.99 34.13
C VAL A 78 -14.93 -1.63 33.47
N ALA A 79 -15.67 -0.86 32.67
CA ALA A 79 -16.78 -1.36 31.86
C ALA A 79 -16.86 -0.60 30.54
N PHE A 80 -17.45 -1.24 29.53
CA PHE A 80 -17.92 -0.52 28.35
C PHE A 80 -19.15 0.31 28.73
N SER A 81 -19.12 1.60 28.41
CA SER A 81 -20.25 2.51 28.60
C SER A 81 -21.11 2.64 27.33
N ASP A 82 -20.53 2.42 26.15
CA ASP A 82 -21.19 2.46 24.84
C ASP A 82 -20.72 1.31 23.92
N GLY A 83 -21.56 0.98 22.94
CA GLY A 83 -21.36 -0.08 21.95
C GLY A 83 -21.77 -1.44 22.52
N ILE A 84 -20.80 -2.19 23.02
CA ILE A 84 -21.02 -3.51 23.63
C ILE A 84 -21.40 -3.40 25.11
N THR A 85 -22.07 -4.42 25.64
CA THR A 85 -22.37 -4.57 27.07
C THR A 85 -21.38 -5.54 27.70
N TYR A 86 -20.40 -5.00 28.43
CA TYR A 86 -19.39 -5.79 29.14
C TYR A 86 -18.81 -5.03 30.35
N GLN A 87 -18.62 -5.72 31.47
CA GLN A 87 -17.91 -5.23 32.65
C GLN A 87 -16.86 -6.24 33.07
N PHE A 88 -15.62 -5.79 33.25
CA PHE A 88 -14.51 -6.64 33.63
C PHE A 88 -14.64 -7.13 35.07
N SER A 89 -14.18 -8.37 35.31
CA SER A 89 -14.09 -8.93 36.67
C SER A 89 -12.98 -8.25 37.47
N SER A 90 -13.06 -8.31 38.80
CA SER A 90 -12.10 -7.62 39.69
C SER A 90 -10.67 -8.17 39.62
N ASN A 91 -10.47 -9.35 39.06
CA ASN A 91 -9.17 -9.98 38.82
C ASN A 91 -8.67 -9.83 37.38
N ALA A 92 -9.41 -9.13 36.51
CA ALA A 92 -8.99 -8.89 35.14
C ALA A 92 -7.78 -7.94 35.11
N VAL A 93 -6.71 -8.38 34.46
CA VAL A 93 -5.46 -7.64 34.29
C VAL A 93 -4.93 -7.84 32.88
N ILE A 94 -4.26 -6.82 32.33
CA ILE A 94 -3.48 -6.92 31.10
C ILE A 94 -2.04 -6.53 31.43
N LYS A 95 -1.09 -7.45 31.24
CA LYS A 95 0.34 -7.19 31.47
C LYS A 95 0.90 -6.30 30.36
N PRO A 96 2.07 -5.66 30.57
CA PRO A 96 2.74 -4.88 29.52
C PRO A 96 2.89 -5.67 28.22
N GLY A 97 2.45 -5.10 27.10
CA GLY A 97 2.58 -5.71 25.79
C GLY A 97 1.61 -6.87 25.50
N GLU A 98 0.68 -7.17 26.40
CA GLU A 98 -0.33 -8.23 26.18
C GLU A 98 -1.64 -7.69 25.60
N PHE A 99 -2.39 -8.61 24.98
CA PHE A 99 -3.69 -8.36 24.36
C PHE A 99 -4.81 -9.02 25.17
N LEU A 100 -6.01 -8.45 25.08
CA LEU A 100 -7.24 -9.00 25.63
C LEU A 100 -8.34 -8.90 24.59
N VAL A 101 -8.87 -10.06 24.17
CA VAL A 101 -9.93 -10.14 23.16
C VAL A 101 -11.27 -10.43 23.83
N LEU A 102 -12.28 -9.62 23.53
CA LEU A 102 -13.68 -9.88 23.85
C LEU A 102 -14.43 -10.26 22.58
N ALA A 103 -15.06 -11.43 22.56
CA ALA A 103 -15.81 -11.93 21.41
C ALA A 103 -17.32 -11.86 21.64
N SER A 104 -18.13 -11.75 20.58
CA SER A 104 -19.59 -11.83 20.69
C SER A 104 -20.07 -13.26 21.00
N ASN A 105 -19.37 -14.28 20.50
CA ASN A 105 -19.61 -15.69 20.78
C ASN A 105 -18.29 -16.46 20.89
N LYS A 106 -17.97 -16.96 22.10
CA LYS A 106 -16.70 -17.69 22.32
C LYS A 106 -16.58 -18.95 21.47
N THR A 107 -17.68 -19.67 21.29
CA THR A 107 -17.65 -20.96 20.59
C THR A 107 -17.32 -20.77 19.11
N GLU A 108 -17.92 -19.77 18.46
CA GLU A 108 -17.64 -19.47 17.05
C GLU A 108 -16.28 -18.80 16.87
N PHE A 109 -15.85 -17.97 17.83
CA PHE A 109 -14.50 -17.40 17.86
C PHE A 109 -13.43 -18.49 17.92
N VAL A 110 -13.53 -19.44 18.85
CA VAL A 110 -12.55 -20.54 19.02
C VAL A 110 -12.47 -21.40 17.77
N LYS A 111 -13.60 -21.69 17.11
CA LYS A 111 -13.59 -22.42 15.83
C LYS A 111 -12.81 -21.70 14.74
N ARG A 112 -12.81 -20.36 14.73
CA ARG A 112 -12.14 -19.55 13.71
C ARG A 112 -10.67 -19.31 14.00
N TYR A 113 -10.35 -18.93 15.23
CA TYR A 113 -9.01 -18.46 15.61
C TYR A 113 -8.19 -19.49 16.38
N ASN A 114 -8.80 -20.61 16.80
CA ASN A 114 -8.13 -21.72 17.48
C ASN A 114 -7.47 -21.32 18.83
N PHE A 115 -8.01 -20.31 19.50
CA PHE A 115 -7.69 -19.97 20.89
C PHE A 115 -8.93 -19.36 21.59
N GLU A 116 -8.94 -19.39 22.92
CA GLU A 116 -10.02 -18.84 23.73
C GLU A 116 -9.91 -17.31 23.86
N PRO A 117 -10.97 -16.55 23.54
CA PRO A 117 -10.99 -15.13 23.87
C PRO A 117 -11.05 -14.96 25.39
N PHE A 118 -10.66 -13.79 25.89
CA PHE A 118 -10.71 -13.50 27.32
C PHE A 118 -12.13 -13.66 27.86
N ASP A 119 -13.11 -13.04 27.19
CA ASP A 119 -14.50 -13.20 27.57
C ASP A 119 -15.51 -12.97 26.44
N GLN A 120 -16.80 -13.19 26.75
CA GLN A 120 -17.92 -12.91 25.86
C GLN A 120 -18.64 -11.63 26.29
N TYR A 121 -18.88 -10.74 25.33
CA TYR A 121 -19.77 -9.60 25.55
C TYR A 121 -21.20 -9.90 25.08
N THR A 122 -22.12 -9.00 25.42
CA THR A 122 -23.49 -9.01 24.90
C THR A 122 -23.81 -7.66 24.25
N SER A 123 -24.88 -7.59 23.46
CA SER A 123 -25.15 -6.49 22.53
C SER A 123 -24.08 -6.43 21.42
N ASN A 124 -24.46 -6.85 20.22
CA ASN A 124 -23.55 -6.89 19.06
C ASN A 124 -23.10 -5.49 18.66
N LEU A 125 -21.96 -5.45 17.99
CA LEU A 125 -21.49 -4.25 17.32
C LEU A 125 -22.46 -3.87 16.19
N LYS A 126 -22.60 -2.58 15.90
CA LYS A 126 -23.43 -2.11 14.78
C LYS A 126 -22.62 -2.11 13.50
N ASN A 127 -23.14 -2.81 12.49
CA ASN A 127 -22.55 -2.84 11.15
C ASN A 127 -22.48 -1.44 10.51
N SER A 128 -23.43 -0.55 10.81
CA SER A 128 -23.42 0.81 10.25
C SER A 128 -22.50 1.80 10.98
N GLY A 129 -21.73 1.35 11.96
CA GLY A 129 -20.95 2.22 12.85
C GLY A 129 -21.62 2.54 14.17
N GLU A 130 -20.79 2.76 15.19
CA GLU A 130 -21.20 3.30 16.49
C GLU A 130 -20.03 3.82 17.32
N ARG A 131 -20.35 4.32 18.51
CA ARG A 131 -19.39 4.70 19.55
C ARG A 131 -19.09 3.49 20.45
N LEU A 132 -17.81 3.22 20.66
CA LEU A 132 -17.29 2.29 21.66
C LEU A 132 -16.53 3.10 22.73
N ALA A 133 -16.92 2.96 23.99
CA ALA A 133 -16.30 3.72 25.07
C ALA A 133 -16.08 2.87 26.32
N LEU A 134 -14.95 3.11 26.99
CA LEU A 134 -14.59 2.51 28.27
C LEU A 134 -14.65 3.54 29.39
N LYS A 135 -15.22 3.11 30.52
CA LYS A 135 -15.46 3.92 31.70
C LYS A 135 -14.81 3.29 32.93
N ASP A 136 -14.13 4.11 33.72
CA ASP A 136 -13.70 3.75 35.06
C ASP A 136 -14.85 4.01 36.04
N LEU A 137 -15.50 2.93 36.52
CA LEU A 137 -16.64 3.01 37.43
C LEU A 137 -16.24 3.47 38.84
N SER A 138 -14.96 3.46 39.19
CA SER A 138 -14.49 3.96 40.50
C SER A 138 -14.63 5.49 40.62
N VAL A 139 -14.44 6.20 39.52
CA VAL A 139 -14.54 7.67 39.41
C VAL A 139 -15.65 8.12 38.48
N GLN A 140 -16.41 7.18 37.89
CA GLN A 140 -17.49 7.42 36.94
C GLN A 140 -17.08 8.24 35.71
N ARG A 141 -15.86 8.05 35.19
CA ARG A 141 -15.30 8.82 34.06
C ARG A 141 -14.88 7.92 32.90
N GLU A 142 -15.24 8.32 31.69
CA GLU A 142 -14.73 7.71 30.46
C GLU A 142 -13.28 8.10 30.22
N PHE A 143 -12.46 7.16 29.76
CA PHE A 143 -11.03 7.39 29.52
C PHE A 143 -10.59 6.96 28.12
N LEU A 144 -11.41 6.19 27.41
CA LEU A 144 -11.18 5.81 26.02
C LEU A 144 -12.52 5.81 25.30
N ALA A 145 -12.58 6.44 24.13
CA ALA A 145 -13.74 6.43 23.26
C ALA A 145 -13.33 6.51 21.79
N ILE A 146 -13.96 5.68 20.97
CA ILE A 146 -13.78 5.61 19.52
C ILE A 146 -15.17 5.64 18.89
N GLU A 147 -15.31 6.33 17.77
CA GLU A 147 -16.48 6.23 16.91
C GLU A 147 -16.01 5.62 15.60
N TYR A 148 -16.65 4.56 15.10
CA TYR A 148 -16.34 3.96 13.80
C TYR A 148 -17.56 4.01 12.86
N SER A 149 -17.34 3.85 11.56
CA SER A 149 -18.42 3.80 10.55
C SER A 149 -18.05 2.87 9.39
N ASP A 150 -19.07 2.37 8.70
CA ASP A 150 -19.01 1.66 7.42
C ASP A 150 -18.83 2.59 6.21
N LYS A 151 -18.88 3.91 6.42
CA LYS A 151 -18.81 4.91 5.36
C LYS A 151 -17.45 5.57 5.28
N SER A 152 -17.06 5.90 4.05
CA SER A 152 -15.91 6.78 3.77
C SER A 152 -15.97 8.04 4.65
N PRO A 153 -14.87 8.46 5.28
CA PRO A 153 -13.48 8.03 5.03
C PRO A 153 -12.99 6.79 5.81
N TRP A 154 -13.87 6.06 6.51
CA TRP A 154 -13.48 4.78 7.11
C TRP A 154 -13.21 3.70 6.05
N PRO A 155 -12.33 2.73 6.33
CA PRO A 155 -12.04 1.64 5.40
C PRO A 155 -13.30 0.76 5.11
N PRO A 156 -13.89 0.82 3.90
CA PRO A 156 -15.16 0.14 3.63
C PRO A 156 -15.03 -1.38 3.57
N ALA A 157 -13.82 -1.93 3.39
CA ALA A 157 -13.62 -3.38 3.41
C ALA A 157 -13.62 -3.96 4.84
N ALA A 158 -13.66 -3.13 5.88
CA ALA A 158 -13.97 -3.60 7.23
C ALA A 158 -15.45 -3.97 7.40
N ASP A 159 -16.30 -3.56 6.44
CA ASP A 159 -17.73 -3.87 6.42
C ASP A 159 -18.00 -5.13 5.58
N GLY A 160 -17.99 -6.30 6.22
CA GLY A 160 -18.46 -7.55 5.61
C GLY A 160 -17.53 -8.16 4.55
N LYS A 161 -16.34 -7.58 4.31
CA LYS A 161 -15.30 -8.19 3.44
C LYS A 161 -14.28 -9.01 4.22
N GLY A 162 -14.45 -9.06 5.54
CA GLY A 162 -13.70 -9.90 6.47
C GLY A 162 -12.46 -9.24 7.02
N TYR A 163 -12.20 -7.95 6.75
CA TYR A 163 -11.14 -7.23 7.44
C TYR A 163 -11.72 -6.59 8.71
N SER A 164 -10.88 -6.38 9.72
CA SER A 164 -11.23 -5.57 10.88
C SER A 164 -10.66 -4.16 10.73
N LEU A 165 -11.07 -3.25 11.61
CA LEU A 165 -10.41 -1.96 11.79
C LEU A 165 -9.27 -2.12 12.78
N VAL A 166 -8.06 -1.74 12.37
CA VAL A 166 -6.87 -1.69 13.24
C VAL A 166 -6.24 -0.30 13.17
N PRO A 167 -5.55 0.17 14.21
CA PRO A 167 -4.95 1.49 14.20
C PRO A 167 -3.78 1.58 13.21
N VAL A 168 -3.62 2.75 12.60
CA VAL A 168 -2.42 3.09 11.81
C VAL A 168 -1.21 3.25 12.73
N SER A 169 -1.42 3.75 13.95
CA SER A 169 -0.40 3.85 15.00
C SER A 169 -0.94 3.61 16.39
N ILE A 170 -0.12 3.00 17.24
CA ILE A 170 -0.38 2.77 18.66
C ILE A 170 0.24 3.86 19.56
N ASP A 171 0.84 4.89 18.96
CA ASP A 171 1.53 5.99 19.64
C ASP A 171 0.62 6.74 20.63
N GLU A 172 1.22 7.30 21.67
CA GLU A 172 0.52 8.05 22.73
C GLU A 172 -0.28 9.26 22.23
N ASN A 173 0.14 9.84 21.10
CA ASN A 173 -0.47 11.02 20.50
C ASN A 173 -1.53 10.69 19.42
N ALA A 174 -1.79 9.41 19.14
CA ALA A 174 -2.79 9.03 18.14
C ALA A 174 -4.21 9.42 18.60
N ASN A 175 -4.95 10.12 17.74
CA ASN A 175 -6.35 10.45 17.99
C ASN A 175 -7.26 9.40 17.33
N PHE A 176 -7.60 8.36 18.07
CA PHE A 176 -8.42 7.24 17.57
C PHE A 176 -9.87 7.60 17.21
N SER A 177 -10.31 8.84 17.46
CA SER A 177 -11.58 9.34 16.93
C SER A 177 -11.51 9.76 15.46
N LEU A 178 -10.32 9.81 14.85
CA LEU A 178 -10.13 10.18 13.44
C LEU A 178 -10.11 8.93 12.54
N PRO A 179 -10.91 8.90 11.45
CA PRO A 179 -10.90 7.78 10.50
C PRO A 179 -9.52 7.54 9.86
N SER A 180 -8.72 8.60 9.69
CA SER A 180 -7.35 8.52 9.16
C SER A 180 -6.34 7.86 10.11
N GLN A 181 -6.76 7.49 11.32
CA GLN A 181 -5.97 6.72 12.26
C GLN A 181 -6.34 5.24 12.26
N TRP A 182 -7.24 4.82 11.36
CA TRP A 182 -7.66 3.43 11.20
C TRP A 182 -7.36 2.93 9.79
N ARG A 183 -6.95 1.69 9.70
CA ARG A 183 -6.74 0.95 8.45
C ARG A 183 -7.43 -0.41 8.54
N LEU A 184 -7.47 -1.11 7.42
CA LEU A 184 -7.84 -2.52 7.41
C LEU A 184 -6.75 -3.33 8.13
N SER A 185 -7.17 -4.38 8.84
CA SER A 185 -6.24 -5.45 9.22
C SER A 185 -5.47 -5.94 8.01
N PHE A 186 -4.24 -6.37 8.24
CA PHE A 186 -3.38 -6.84 7.18
C PHE A 186 -3.94 -8.08 6.46
N LYS A 187 -4.75 -8.87 7.18
CA LYS A 187 -5.42 -10.04 6.67
C LYS A 187 -6.91 -10.07 6.93
N LYS A 188 -7.61 -10.85 6.10
CA LYS A 188 -8.96 -11.30 6.40
C LYS A 188 -8.97 -12.06 7.73
N ASN A 189 -10.07 -11.89 8.43
CA ASN A 189 -10.37 -12.29 9.79
C ASN A 189 -9.59 -11.54 10.88
N GLY A 190 -8.75 -10.56 10.54
CA GLY A 190 -8.03 -9.81 11.55
C GLY A 190 -6.84 -10.56 12.14
N SER A 191 -6.32 -10.05 13.27
CA SER A 191 -5.16 -10.60 13.97
C SER A 191 -5.37 -10.71 15.50
N PRO A 192 -6.51 -11.24 15.98
CA PRO A 192 -6.82 -11.18 17.40
C PRO A 192 -5.79 -11.95 18.24
N GLY A 193 -5.48 -11.40 19.40
CA GLY A 193 -4.47 -11.85 20.34
C GLY A 193 -3.06 -11.32 20.05
N THR A 194 -2.86 -10.53 18.99
CA THR A 194 -1.54 -10.08 18.54
C THR A 194 -1.59 -8.70 17.88
N MET A 195 -0.44 -8.03 17.78
CA MET A 195 -0.36 -6.79 17.01
C MET A 195 -0.60 -7.12 15.53
N ASP A 196 -1.47 -6.37 14.86
CA ASP A 196 -1.63 -6.52 13.42
C ASP A 196 -0.29 -6.20 12.74
N PRO A 197 0.35 -7.18 12.07
CA PRO A 197 1.76 -7.09 11.69
C PRO A 197 2.03 -6.09 10.56
N GLY A 198 0.98 -5.63 9.86
CA GLY A 198 1.09 -4.67 8.76
C GLY A 198 1.91 -5.17 7.56
N PRO A 199 1.88 -4.45 6.43
CA PRO A 199 2.72 -4.78 5.27
C PRO A 199 4.20 -4.47 5.52
N VAL A 200 5.09 -5.23 4.88
CA VAL A 200 6.50 -4.89 4.65
C VAL A 200 6.77 -5.05 3.17
N PHE A 201 7.34 -4.02 2.56
CA PHE A 201 7.47 -3.95 1.11
C PHE A 201 8.91 -4.15 0.67
N VAL A 202 9.14 -4.92 -0.39
CA VAL A 202 10.32 -4.73 -1.25
C VAL A 202 10.28 -3.29 -1.76
N ASN A 203 11.32 -2.51 -1.47
CA ASN A 203 11.30 -1.05 -1.61
C ASN A 203 12.28 -0.52 -2.65
N GLU A 204 13.50 -1.05 -2.69
CA GLU A 204 14.53 -0.67 -3.65
C GLU A 204 15.44 -1.87 -3.93
N VAL A 205 15.84 -2.08 -5.18
CA VAL A 205 16.60 -3.26 -5.60
C VAL A 205 17.69 -2.84 -6.58
N MET A 206 18.93 -3.28 -6.31
CA MET A 206 20.12 -3.13 -7.14
C MET A 206 20.50 -4.52 -7.66
N THR A 207 20.55 -4.67 -8.98
CA THR A 207 20.65 -6.00 -9.65
C THR A 207 21.82 -6.08 -10.65
N HIS A 208 22.65 -5.04 -10.69
CA HIS A 208 23.81 -4.99 -11.57
C HIS A 208 24.88 -4.09 -10.96
N THR A 209 25.93 -4.72 -10.42
CA THR A 209 27.03 -4.04 -9.72
C THR A 209 28.40 -4.55 -10.16
N ASP A 210 29.44 -3.81 -9.77
CA ASP A 210 30.82 -4.27 -9.76
C ASP A 210 31.43 -4.10 -8.38
N PRO A 211 32.40 -4.94 -7.99
CA PRO A 211 33.19 -4.73 -6.80
C PRO A 211 33.76 -3.30 -6.71
N PRO A 212 33.67 -2.62 -5.56
CA PRO A 212 33.28 -3.16 -4.24
C PRO A 212 31.77 -3.10 -3.94
N TYR A 213 30.92 -2.71 -4.90
CA TYR A 213 29.47 -2.75 -4.73
C TYR A 213 28.95 -4.18 -4.89
N GLU A 214 27.81 -4.46 -4.26
CA GLU A 214 27.10 -5.74 -4.33
C GLU A 214 25.64 -5.47 -4.68
N ASP A 215 25.00 -6.43 -5.32
CA ASP A 215 23.56 -6.42 -5.50
C ASP A 215 22.85 -6.37 -4.14
N ALA A 216 21.72 -5.68 -4.11
CA ALA A 216 21.05 -5.34 -2.85
C ALA A 216 19.53 -5.38 -2.99
N ILE A 217 18.88 -5.88 -1.96
CA ILE A 217 17.43 -5.87 -1.79
C ILE A 217 17.12 -5.08 -0.53
N GLU A 218 16.36 -4.01 -0.66
CA GLU A 218 15.85 -3.25 0.48
C GLU A 218 14.39 -3.60 0.78
N LEU A 219 14.11 -3.82 2.05
CA LEU A 219 12.77 -3.90 2.61
C LEU A 219 12.42 -2.61 3.37
N TYR A 220 11.17 -2.19 3.29
CA TYR A 220 10.63 -1.03 3.99
C TYR A 220 9.44 -1.41 4.86
N ASN A 221 9.49 -0.99 6.13
CA ASN A 221 8.37 -1.05 7.06
C ASN A 221 7.63 0.30 7.09
N PRO A 222 6.48 0.46 6.41
CA PRO A 222 5.68 1.67 6.44
C PRO A 222 4.90 1.86 7.75
N ASN A 223 4.87 0.85 8.62
CA ASN A 223 4.07 0.90 9.83
C ASN A 223 4.74 1.80 10.88
N SER A 224 3.94 2.27 11.80
CA SER A 224 4.34 3.07 12.97
C SER A 224 4.88 2.22 14.13
N PHE A 225 4.92 0.91 13.97
CA PHE A 225 5.45 -0.06 14.93
C PHE A 225 6.50 -0.95 14.26
N PRO A 226 7.44 -1.54 15.03
CA PRO A 226 8.42 -2.47 14.49
C PRO A 226 7.76 -3.76 13.98
N VAL A 227 8.30 -4.33 12.91
CA VAL A 227 7.86 -5.62 12.34
C VAL A 227 9.01 -6.62 12.40
N ASP A 228 8.77 -7.78 13.02
CA ASP A 228 9.69 -8.92 12.98
C ASP A 228 9.54 -9.66 11.65
N VAL A 229 10.56 -9.55 10.81
CA VAL A 229 10.68 -10.24 9.51
C VAL A 229 11.53 -11.51 9.62
N GLY A 230 11.89 -11.92 10.85
CA GLY A 230 12.56 -13.17 11.12
C GLY A 230 11.76 -14.37 10.60
N GLY A 231 12.43 -15.23 9.84
CA GLY A 231 11.80 -16.40 9.22
C GLY A 231 10.92 -16.12 8.00
N TRP A 232 10.87 -14.88 7.51
CA TRP A 232 10.36 -14.56 6.18
C TRP A 232 11.39 -14.97 5.12
N TYR A 233 11.00 -14.95 3.85
CA TYR A 233 11.84 -15.42 2.75
C TYR A 233 11.98 -14.38 1.64
N LEU A 234 13.19 -14.25 1.10
CA LEU A 234 13.45 -13.59 -0.18
C LEU A 234 13.68 -14.67 -1.25
N THR A 235 13.21 -14.39 -2.47
CA THR A 235 13.35 -15.30 -3.61
C THR A 235 13.41 -14.53 -4.94
N ASP A 236 14.21 -15.03 -5.88
CA ASP A 236 14.22 -14.61 -7.29
C ASP A 236 13.16 -15.33 -8.14
N ASN A 237 12.38 -16.22 -7.52
CA ASN A 237 11.39 -17.05 -8.18
C ASN A 237 10.12 -17.14 -7.33
N LYS A 238 9.07 -16.46 -7.78
CA LYS A 238 7.76 -16.43 -7.10
C LYS A 238 7.19 -17.82 -6.85
N ASN A 239 7.51 -18.78 -7.71
CA ASN A 239 7.03 -20.15 -7.64
C ASN A 239 7.92 -21.06 -6.76
N ASP A 240 9.07 -20.56 -6.32
CA ASP A 240 9.95 -21.20 -5.33
C ASP A 240 10.21 -20.24 -4.14
N PRO A 241 9.22 -20.06 -3.25
CA PRO A 241 9.24 -19.00 -2.24
C PRO A 241 10.23 -19.21 -1.09
N TYR A 242 10.95 -20.33 -1.02
CA TYR A 242 11.72 -20.75 0.16
C TYR A 242 13.24 -20.78 -0.07
N GLN A 243 13.77 -19.77 -0.76
CA GLN A 243 15.21 -19.67 -1.03
C GLN A 243 15.98 -19.06 0.16
N TYR A 244 16.03 -17.74 0.29
CA TYR A 244 16.76 -17.10 1.39
C TYR A 244 15.84 -16.85 2.59
N ARG A 245 16.03 -17.60 3.67
CA ARG A 245 15.33 -17.36 4.94
C ARG A 245 16.01 -16.25 5.73
N ILE A 246 15.28 -15.18 6.02
CA ILE A 246 15.74 -14.09 6.88
C ILE A 246 15.99 -14.65 8.31
N PRO A 247 17.14 -14.35 8.94
CA PRO A 247 17.46 -14.83 10.29
C PRO A 247 16.40 -14.48 11.34
N ASP A 248 16.17 -15.36 12.30
CA ASP A 248 15.20 -15.12 13.39
C ASP A 248 15.59 -13.87 14.22
N GLY A 249 14.58 -13.13 14.69
CA GLY A 249 14.77 -11.90 15.47
C GLY A 249 15.20 -10.68 14.64
N THR A 250 15.10 -10.76 13.31
CA THR A 250 15.36 -9.63 12.42
C THR A 250 14.16 -8.69 12.43
N ILE A 251 14.32 -7.50 13.03
CA ILE A 251 13.25 -6.53 13.21
C ILE A 251 13.52 -5.28 12.38
N ILE A 252 12.55 -4.87 11.55
CA ILE A 252 12.55 -3.57 10.88
C ILE A 252 11.78 -2.59 11.77
N GLN A 253 12.44 -1.53 12.23
CA GLN A 253 11.80 -0.50 13.07
C GLN A 253 10.69 0.23 12.30
N ALA A 254 9.81 0.93 13.03
CA ALA A 254 8.77 1.77 12.44
C ALA A 254 9.36 2.77 11.43
N GLY A 255 8.79 2.86 10.22
CA GLY A 255 9.32 3.69 9.13
C GLY A 255 10.74 3.33 8.68
N GLY A 256 11.24 2.15 9.08
CA GLY A 256 12.62 1.73 8.88
C GLY A 256 12.85 0.99 7.56
N TYR A 257 14.12 0.96 7.16
CA TYR A 257 14.64 0.25 6.00
C TYR A 257 15.59 -0.86 6.44
N LEU A 258 15.62 -1.97 5.72
CA LEU A 258 16.53 -3.08 5.96
C LEU A 258 17.07 -3.61 4.63
N MET A 259 18.39 -3.64 4.50
CA MET A 259 19.08 -4.07 3.29
C MET A 259 19.64 -5.49 3.45
N PHE A 260 19.52 -6.27 2.39
CA PHE A 260 20.17 -7.56 2.20
C PHE A 260 21.06 -7.48 0.99
N TYR A 261 22.36 -7.71 1.17
CA TYR A 261 23.35 -7.72 0.11
C TYR A 261 23.57 -9.13 -0.44
N GLU A 262 24.06 -9.22 -1.67
CA GLU A 262 24.27 -10.47 -2.39
C GLU A 262 25.06 -11.50 -1.58
N THR A 263 26.12 -11.10 -0.89
CA THR A 263 26.90 -12.01 -0.03
C THR A 263 26.07 -12.68 1.08
N GLN A 264 24.91 -12.12 1.45
CA GLN A 264 23.99 -12.70 2.41
C GLN A 264 23.08 -13.75 1.79
N PHE A 265 22.49 -13.49 0.62
CA PHE A 265 21.48 -14.37 -0.02
C PHE A 265 22.04 -15.31 -1.10
N ASN A 266 23.25 -15.02 -1.60
CA ASN A 266 24.02 -15.82 -2.54
C ASN A 266 25.28 -16.45 -1.90
N SER A 267 25.11 -17.06 -0.72
CA SER A 267 26.23 -17.63 0.04
C SER A 267 26.29 -19.16 -0.05
N GLN A 268 27.49 -19.70 -0.24
CA GLN A 268 27.74 -21.16 -0.18
C GLN A 268 27.41 -21.79 1.18
N ALA A 269 27.25 -20.98 2.23
CA ALA A 269 26.85 -21.46 3.55
C ALA A 269 25.34 -21.75 3.66
N LEU A 270 24.54 -21.27 2.70
CA LEU A 270 23.09 -21.48 2.71
C LEU A 270 22.72 -22.83 2.08
N SER A 271 21.65 -23.43 2.61
CA SER A 271 21.04 -24.63 2.00
C SER A 271 20.29 -24.33 0.70
N SER A 272 19.85 -23.08 0.54
CA SER A 272 19.22 -22.55 -0.67
C SER A 272 19.67 -21.10 -0.82
N SER A 273 20.22 -20.77 -1.98
CA SER A 273 20.76 -19.46 -2.32
C SER A 273 20.28 -19.06 -3.70
N PHE A 274 20.23 -17.76 -3.96
CA PHE A 274 19.95 -17.21 -5.29
C PHE A 274 20.84 -16.01 -5.54
N GLY A 275 20.92 -15.57 -6.79
CA GLY A 275 21.61 -14.34 -7.18
C GLY A 275 20.68 -13.53 -8.07
N LEU A 276 20.85 -12.20 -8.12
CA LEU A 276 20.03 -11.38 -8.98
C LEU A 276 20.62 -11.31 -10.39
N SER A 277 19.82 -11.58 -11.42
CA SER A 277 20.26 -11.55 -12.81
C SER A 277 20.29 -10.12 -13.37
N GLU A 278 21.46 -9.70 -13.86
CA GLU A 278 21.61 -8.44 -14.61
C GLU A 278 20.79 -8.39 -15.92
N ASN A 279 20.27 -9.54 -16.36
CA ASN A 279 19.42 -9.67 -17.55
C ASN A 279 17.93 -9.39 -17.31
N GLY A 280 17.52 -9.17 -16.05
CA GLY A 280 16.12 -9.07 -15.66
C GLY A 280 15.51 -10.42 -15.24
N GLU A 281 14.65 -10.37 -14.23
CA GLU A 281 14.03 -11.53 -13.57
C GLU A 281 12.90 -11.05 -12.63
N GLU A 282 12.77 -11.61 -11.44
CA GLU A 282 11.84 -11.15 -10.42
C GLU A 282 12.43 -11.22 -9.00
N ILE A 283 11.84 -10.50 -8.06
CA ILE A 283 12.21 -10.52 -6.64
C ILE A 283 10.96 -10.43 -5.78
N TYR A 284 10.82 -11.34 -4.82
CA TYR A 284 9.70 -11.37 -3.89
C TYR A 284 10.14 -11.61 -2.45
N LEU A 285 9.45 -10.92 -1.55
CA LEU A 285 9.38 -11.19 -0.13
C LEU A 285 8.13 -12.04 0.15
N PHE A 286 8.29 -13.13 0.89
CA PHE A 286 7.19 -13.96 1.41
C PHE A 286 7.22 -13.95 2.94
N ALA A 287 6.06 -13.73 3.55
CA ALA A 287 5.92 -13.81 5.00
C ALA A 287 6.20 -15.22 5.53
N ASN A 288 6.53 -15.32 6.82
CA ASN A 288 6.81 -16.59 7.47
C ASN A 288 5.66 -17.60 7.26
N PRO A 289 5.90 -18.74 6.59
CA PRO A 289 4.85 -19.70 6.25
C PRO A 289 4.33 -20.47 7.48
N SER A 290 5.07 -20.45 8.59
CA SER A 290 4.66 -21.10 9.85
C SER A 290 3.73 -20.22 10.69
N ASP A 291 3.68 -18.91 10.41
CA ASP A 291 2.80 -17.99 11.12
C ASP A 291 1.41 -17.98 10.46
N PRO A 292 0.36 -18.53 11.10
CA PRO A 292 -0.98 -18.59 10.50
C PRO A 292 -1.56 -17.19 10.22
N LEU A 293 -1.15 -16.17 10.96
CA LEU A 293 -1.65 -14.80 10.84
C LEU A 293 -1.08 -14.10 9.61
N ILE A 294 0.15 -14.39 9.18
CA ILE A 294 0.77 -13.75 7.99
C ILE A 294 1.08 -14.69 6.82
N ARG A 295 0.97 -16.01 7.00
CA ARG A 295 1.11 -17.02 5.94
C ARG A 295 0.28 -16.69 4.70
N GLY A 296 0.95 -16.45 3.58
CA GLY A 296 0.33 -16.10 2.29
C GLY A 296 0.50 -14.64 1.88
N TYR A 297 0.99 -13.76 2.76
CA TYR A 297 1.46 -12.45 2.32
C TYR A 297 2.75 -12.60 1.50
N TYR A 298 2.81 -11.86 0.40
CA TYR A 298 4.02 -11.66 -0.37
C TYR A 298 3.99 -10.29 -1.03
N HIS A 299 5.18 -9.78 -1.36
CA HIS A 299 5.34 -8.51 -2.07
C HIS A 299 6.58 -8.56 -2.93
N GLY A 300 6.52 -8.00 -4.14
CA GLY A 300 7.63 -8.09 -5.07
C GLY A 300 7.20 -7.74 -6.48
N PHE A 301 8.15 -7.79 -7.41
CA PHE A 301 7.94 -7.39 -8.79
C PHE A 301 8.89 -8.15 -9.71
N ALA A 302 8.51 -8.24 -10.98
CA ALA A 302 9.39 -8.62 -12.07
C ALA A 302 10.05 -7.37 -12.66
N PHE A 303 11.30 -7.51 -13.10
CA PHE A 303 12.10 -6.39 -13.57
C PHE A 303 12.90 -6.72 -14.82
N GLU A 304 13.16 -5.67 -15.62
CA GLU A 304 14.02 -5.74 -16.80
C GLU A 304 15.48 -5.43 -16.40
N ALA A 305 16.42 -5.40 -17.35
CA ALA A 305 17.82 -5.09 -17.03
C ALA A 305 18.02 -3.62 -16.55
N LEU A 306 19.11 -3.38 -15.82
CA LEU A 306 19.56 -2.06 -15.37
C LEU A 306 20.95 -1.72 -15.91
N ASN A 307 21.31 -0.43 -15.96
CA ASN A 307 22.72 -0.10 -16.02
C ASN A 307 23.39 -0.36 -14.65
N ARG A 308 24.71 -0.48 -14.66
CA ARG A 308 25.53 -0.60 -13.45
C ARG A 308 25.20 0.50 -12.43
N ASN A 309 24.99 0.10 -11.18
CA ASN A 309 24.72 0.97 -10.02
C ASN A 309 23.41 1.79 -10.11
N GLU A 310 22.50 1.45 -11.02
CA GLU A 310 21.13 1.92 -10.95
C GLU A 310 20.31 1.03 -10.03
N THR A 311 19.15 1.52 -9.58
CA THR A 311 18.21 0.76 -8.79
C THR A 311 16.81 0.88 -9.36
N PHE A 312 16.04 -0.21 -9.24
CA PHE A 312 14.60 -0.12 -9.25
C PHE A 312 14.13 0.30 -7.87
N GLY A 313 13.18 1.21 -7.79
CA GLY A 313 12.56 1.55 -6.53
C GLY A 313 11.07 1.73 -6.62
N ARG A 314 10.44 1.53 -5.47
CA ARG A 314 9.00 1.59 -5.24
C ARG A 314 8.52 3.03 -5.26
N TYR A 315 7.60 3.35 -6.15
CA TYR A 315 6.98 4.65 -6.30
C TYR A 315 5.46 4.49 -6.30
N ILE A 316 4.76 5.39 -5.61
CA ILE A 316 3.29 5.42 -5.63
C ILE A 316 2.86 6.56 -6.56
N ASN A 317 2.21 6.22 -7.67
CA ASN A 317 1.76 7.21 -8.63
C ASN A 317 0.53 7.99 -8.13
N SER A 318 0.08 8.98 -8.90
CA SER A 318 -1.07 9.80 -8.50
C SER A 318 -2.40 9.07 -8.34
N ALA A 319 -2.55 7.88 -8.93
CA ALA A 319 -3.72 7.02 -8.73
C ALA A 319 -3.62 6.14 -7.47
N GLY A 320 -2.56 6.31 -6.67
CA GLY A 320 -2.30 5.49 -5.49
C GLY A 320 -1.76 4.09 -5.82
N GLU A 321 -1.30 3.90 -7.06
CA GLU A 321 -0.82 2.61 -7.54
C GLU A 321 0.67 2.49 -7.36
N GLU A 322 1.10 1.31 -6.95
CA GLU A 322 2.51 0.99 -6.84
C GLU A 322 3.12 0.74 -8.21
N ARG A 323 4.31 1.31 -8.41
CA ARG A 323 5.16 1.13 -9.57
C ARG A 323 6.58 0.88 -9.11
N PHE A 324 7.28 0.01 -9.82
CA PHE A 324 8.72 -0.14 -9.70
C PHE A 324 9.35 0.44 -10.94
N THR A 325 10.26 1.39 -10.74
CA THR A 325 10.88 2.12 -11.83
C THR A 325 12.31 2.47 -11.47
N THR A 326 13.12 2.77 -12.48
CA THR A 326 14.49 3.21 -12.25
C THR A 326 14.51 4.56 -11.56
N PHE A 327 15.38 4.73 -10.58
CA PHE A 327 15.51 5.97 -9.81
C PHE A 327 16.59 6.90 -10.35
N THR A 328 16.39 8.20 -10.15
CA THR A 328 17.40 9.22 -10.54
C THR A 328 18.69 9.07 -9.73
N THR A 329 18.58 8.57 -8.50
CA THR A 329 19.70 8.26 -7.62
C THR A 329 19.29 7.11 -6.71
N ALA A 330 20.20 6.15 -6.49
CA ALA A 330 19.98 5.07 -5.53
C ALA A 330 19.82 5.63 -4.11
N THR A 331 18.88 5.08 -3.34
CA THR A 331 18.43 5.61 -2.04
C THR A 331 18.37 4.55 -0.94
N LEU A 332 19.14 3.46 -1.07
CA LEU A 332 19.26 2.42 -0.04
C LEU A 332 19.53 3.02 1.35
N GLY A 333 18.68 2.69 2.31
CA GLY A 333 18.63 3.14 3.69
C GLY A 333 17.86 4.44 3.92
N ALA A 334 17.22 5.00 2.90
CA ALA A 334 16.60 6.32 2.93
C ALA A 334 15.28 6.39 2.15
N VAL A 335 14.65 7.58 2.17
CA VAL A 335 13.44 7.83 1.39
C VAL A 335 13.77 7.76 -0.10
N ASN A 336 12.96 6.98 -0.81
CA ASN A 336 13.04 6.78 -2.26
C ASN A 336 13.13 8.08 -3.06
N SER A 337 13.99 8.09 -4.06
CA SER A 337 14.10 9.22 -5.00
C SER A 337 12.96 9.22 -6.02
N GLN A 338 12.94 10.26 -6.88
CA GLN A 338 11.95 10.35 -7.95
C GLN A 338 12.32 9.41 -9.12
N PRO A 339 11.32 8.89 -9.85
CA PRO A 339 11.54 8.13 -11.08
C PRO A 339 12.48 8.87 -12.04
N ALA A 340 13.44 8.15 -12.60
CA ALA A 340 14.31 8.66 -13.65
C ALA A 340 13.51 8.87 -14.94
N ILE A 341 13.86 9.92 -15.69
CA ILE A 341 13.27 10.21 -16.99
C ILE A 341 14.29 9.88 -18.08
N GLY A 342 13.93 8.97 -18.98
CA GLY A 342 14.75 8.58 -20.11
C GLY A 342 14.91 9.67 -21.17
N LYS A 343 15.90 9.51 -22.05
CA LYS A 343 16.14 10.46 -23.16
C LYS A 343 15.06 10.37 -24.25
N VAL A 344 14.51 9.18 -24.47
CA VAL A 344 13.45 8.91 -25.44
C VAL A 344 12.19 8.55 -24.67
N VAL A 345 11.12 9.31 -24.91
CA VAL A 345 9.89 9.22 -24.13
C VAL A 345 8.68 9.01 -25.04
N ILE A 346 7.66 8.35 -24.52
CA ILE A 346 6.34 8.23 -25.15
C ILE A 346 5.60 9.55 -24.95
N THR A 347 5.08 10.12 -26.03
CA THR A 347 4.39 11.42 -26.04
C THR A 347 2.89 11.29 -26.32
N GLU A 348 2.50 10.33 -27.15
CA GLU A 348 1.11 10.11 -27.55
C GLU A 348 0.82 8.61 -27.72
N ILE A 349 -0.35 8.16 -27.28
CA ILE A 349 -0.81 6.78 -27.41
C ILE A 349 -2.26 6.78 -27.91
N MET A 350 -2.51 6.10 -29.03
CA MET A 350 -3.86 5.76 -29.50
C MET A 350 -4.06 4.26 -29.32
N TYR A 351 -4.75 3.86 -28.25
CA TYR A 351 -4.90 2.44 -27.87
C TYR A 351 -6.30 1.86 -28.13
N ASN A 352 -7.30 2.71 -28.34
CA ASN A 352 -8.66 2.30 -28.66
C ASN A 352 -9.26 3.33 -29.63
N ALA A 353 -8.85 3.25 -30.89
CA ALA A 353 -9.33 4.18 -31.91
C ALA A 353 -10.83 3.98 -32.20
N TYR A 354 -11.55 5.06 -32.53
CA TYR A 354 -13.01 5.04 -32.77
C TYR A 354 -13.47 4.00 -33.82
N ASN A 355 -12.60 3.65 -34.76
CA ASN A 355 -12.87 2.66 -35.81
C ASN A 355 -12.09 1.34 -35.62
N GLY A 356 -11.24 1.25 -34.58
CA GLY A 356 -10.34 0.14 -34.29
C GLY A 356 -9.23 -0.13 -35.31
N ARG A 357 -8.81 0.85 -36.13
CA ARG A 357 -7.91 0.62 -37.28
C ARG A 357 -6.57 1.33 -37.23
N ASP A 358 -6.29 2.18 -36.27
CA ASP A 358 -5.18 3.11 -36.34
C ASP A 358 -4.57 3.38 -34.98
N GLU A 359 -4.27 2.28 -34.29
CA GLU A 359 -3.48 2.33 -33.07
C GLU A 359 -2.05 2.76 -33.39
N TYR A 360 -1.50 3.61 -32.54
CA TYR A 360 -0.12 4.06 -32.68
C TYR A 360 0.44 4.54 -31.36
N ILE A 361 1.76 4.63 -31.34
CA ILE A 361 2.52 5.33 -30.33
C ILE A 361 3.41 6.38 -30.99
N GLU A 362 3.56 7.52 -30.34
CA GLU A 362 4.55 8.52 -30.70
C GLU A 362 5.64 8.55 -29.64
N ILE A 363 6.89 8.61 -30.09
CA ILE A 363 8.06 8.76 -29.24
C ILE A 363 8.85 10.01 -29.62
N LYS A 364 9.51 10.63 -28.65
CA LYS A 364 10.33 11.82 -28.84
C LYS A 364 11.65 11.72 -28.10
N ASN A 365 12.73 12.18 -28.72
CA ASN A 365 13.99 12.43 -28.03
C ASN A 365 13.93 13.81 -27.35
N ILE A 366 13.88 13.82 -26.02
CA ILE A 366 13.83 15.05 -25.21
C ILE A 366 15.20 15.50 -24.73
N SER A 367 16.26 14.76 -25.05
CA SER A 367 17.63 15.15 -24.73
C SER A 367 18.19 16.15 -25.74
N ASP A 368 19.34 16.74 -25.39
CA ASP A 368 20.10 17.68 -26.23
C ASP A 368 21.06 16.98 -27.21
N GLN A 369 21.08 15.64 -27.24
CA GLN A 369 21.98 14.83 -28.07
C GLN A 369 21.19 13.93 -29.02
N GLU A 370 21.80 13.52 -30.13
CA GLU A 370 21.29 12.43 -30.97
C GLU A 370 21.26 11.12 -30.15
N VAL A 371 20.18 10.35 -30.28
CA VAL A 371 20.06 9.02 -29.67
C VAL A 371 20.07 7.96 -30.77
N PRO A 372 21.08 7.07 -30.83
CA PRO A 372 21.00 5.88 -31.66
C PRO A 372 19.98 4.91 -31.05
N LEU A 373 18.99 4.48 -31.84
CA LEU A 373 18.02 3.46 -31.44
C LEU A 373 18.58 2.04 -31.68
N TYR A 374 19.87 1.88 -31.39
CA TYR A 374 20.67 0.66 -31.43
C TYR A 374 21.90 0.84 -30.55
N ASP A 375 22.57 -0.26 -30.22
CA ASP A 375 23.86 -0.25 -29.51
C ASP A 375 24.99 0.16 -30.47
N PRO A 376 25.70 1.29 -30.26
CA PRO A 376 26.77 1.73 -31.15
C PRO A 376 27.96 0.77 -31.27
N GLU A 377 28.26 0.00 -30.23
CA GLU A 377 29.34 -0.98 -30.21
C GLU A 377 28.90 -2.33 -30.81
N TYR A 378 27.60 -2.64 -30.68
CA TYR A 378 26.96 -3.82 -31.25
C TYR A 378 25.77 -3.45 -32.14
N PRO A 379 25.96 -2.86 -33.33
CA PRO A 379 24.87 -2.26 -34.12
C PRO A 379 23.75 -3.22 -34.58
N GLY A 380 23.94 -4.53 -34.48
CA GLY A 380 22.88 -5.52 -34.71
C GLY A 380 21.83 -5.58 -33.59
N ASN A 381 22.16 -5.06 -32.40
CA ASN A 381 21.27 -4.99 -31.25
C ASN A 381 20.52 -3.66 -31.30
N THR A 382 19.23 -3.70 -31.65
CA THR A 382 18.39 -2.52 -31.81
C THR A 382 17.40 -2.37 -30.67
N TRP A 383 16.90 -1.15 -30.47
CA TRP A 383 15.87 -0.87 -29.48
C TRP A 383 14.58 -1.63 -29.83
N LYS A 384 13.71 -1.82 -28.82
CA LYS A 384 12.43 -2.50 -28.98
C LYS A 384 11.33 -1.75 -28.25
N ILE A 385 10.08 -1.99 -28.64
CA ILE A 385 8.91 -1.57 -27.89
C ILE A 385 8.11 -2.82 -27.52
N LYS A 386 8.07 -3.13 -26.22
CA LYS A 386 7.20 -4.16 -25.63
C LYS A 386 5.79 -3.57 -25.44
N GLY A 387 4.76 -4.41 -25.52
CA GLY A 387 3.36 -3.99 -25.56
C GLY A 387 2.85 -3.68 -26.98
N PHE A 388 3.71 -3.17 -27.87
CA PHE A 388 3.37 -2.92 -29.29
C PHE A 388 4.16 -3.76 -30.30
N SER A 389 4.93 -4.74 -29.81
CA SER A 389 5.66 -5.75 -30.60
C SER A 389 6.55 -5.18 -31.72
N PHE A 390 7.26 -4.09 -31.44
CA PHE A 390 8.10 -3.42 -32.44
C PHE A 390 9.59 -3.56 -32.14
N VAL A 391 10.41 -3.74 -33.17
CA VAL A 391 11.88 -3.76 -33.11
C VAL A 391 12.39 -2.74 -34.12
N PHE A 392 13.22 -1.80 -33.67
CA PHE A 392 13.74 -0.76 -34.56
C PHE A 392 14.67 -1.37 -35.61
N PRO A 393 14.60 -0.91 -36.88
CA PRO A 393 15.61 -1.25 -37.87
C PRO A 393 17.01 -0.76 -37.45
N GLN A 394 18.04 -1.43 -37.96
CA GLN A 394 19.43 -1.04 -37.72
C GLN A 394 19.73 0.35 -38.29
N GLY A 395 20.58 1.11 -37.60
CA GLY A 395 21.06 2.42 -38.05
C GLY A 395 20.06 3.56 -37.87
N VAL A 396 18.90 3.30 -37.24
CA VAL A 396 17.94 4.35 -36.90
C VAL A 396 18.51 5.19 -35.74
N THR A 397 18.65 6.49 -35.96
CA THR A 397 18.94 7.48 -34.91
C THR A 397 17.76 8.41 -34.72
N LEU A 398 17.64 9.11 -33.59
CA LEU A 398 16.63 10.12 -33.31
C LEU A 398 17.33 11.41 -32.88
N GLN A 399 17.24 12.48 -33.70
CA GLN A 399 17.89 13.75 -33.39
C GLN A 399 17.30 14.39 -32.13
N SER A 400 18.03 15.32 -31.51
CA SER A 400 17.49 16.11 -30.39
C SER A 400 16.18 16.80 -30.80
N GLY A 401 15.13 16.61 -29.98
CA GLY A 401 13.79 17.13 -30.23
C GLY A 401 13.01 16.43 -31.34
N GLU A 402 13.60 15.46 -32.06
CA GLU A 402 12.91 14.74 -33.11
C GLU A 402 11.90 13.74 -32.50
N LEU A 403 10.76 13.62 -33.17
CA LEU A 403 9.72 12.64 -32.88
C LEU A 403 9.58 11.62 -34.01
N MET A 404 9.01 10.47 -33.67
CA MET A 404 8.77 9.36 -34.56
C MET A 404 7.46 8.67 -34.18
N VAL A 405 6.76 8.14 -35.17
CA VAL A 405 5.49 7.42 -34.97
C VAL A 405 5.69 5.95 -35.32
N ILE A 406 5.11 5.07 -34.50
CA ILE A 406 5.00 3.65 -34.78
C ILE A 406 3.49 3.35 -34.80
N SER A 407 2.95 2.96 -35.96
CA SER A 407 1.53 2.62 -36.14
C SER A 407 1.33 1.11 -36.30
N SER A 408 0.11 0.63 -36.09
CA SER A 408 -0.31 -0.74 -36.44
C SER A 408 -0.33 -0.97 -37.95
N ASP A 409 -0.28 -2.24 -38.39
CA ASP A 409 -0.31 -2.68 -39.80
C ASP A 409 -1.71 -2.78 -40.41
N THR A 410 -2.71 -2.41 -39.63
CA THR A 410 -4.13 -2.33 -40.01
C THR A 410 -4.39 -1.36 -41.17
N ILE A 411 -3.54 -0.33 -41.34
CA ILE A 411 -3.54 0.56 -42.51
C ILE A 411 -2.10 0.83 -43.00
N SER A 412 -1.95 1.16 -44.28
CA SER A 412 -0.63 1.51 -44.85
C SER A 412 -0.10 2.81 -44.26
N VAL A 413 1.23 3.01 -44.32
CA VAL A 413 1.87 4.27 -43.86
C VAL A 413 1.34 5.47 -44.65
N GLU A 414 1.09 5.31 -45.95
CA GLU A 414 0.52 6.37 -46.79
C GLU A 414 -0.91 6.73 -46.38
N GLU A 415 -1.74 5.73 -46.07
CA GLU A 415 -3.10 5.95 -45.55
C GLU A 415 -3.07 6.61 -44.17
N PHE A 416 -2.21 6.14 -43.26
CA PHE A 416 -2.04 6.73 -41.93
C PHE A 416 -1.63 8.20 -42.02
N ARG A 417 -0.63 8.51 -42.86
CA ARG A 417 -0.18 9.87 -43.11
C ARG A 417 -1.29 10.75 -43.66
N THR A 418 -2.08 10.23 -44.60
CA THR A 418 -3.19 10.97 -45.21
C THR A 418 -4.28 11.25 -44.19
N TYR A 419 -4.64 10.25 -43.39
CA TYR A 419 -5.70 10.35 -42.39
C TYR A 419 -5.37 11.38 -41.30
N TYR A 420 -4.16 11.30 -40.73
CA TYR A 420 -3.73 12.18 -39.65
C TYR A 420 -3.03 13.46 -40.10
N SER A 421 -2.80 13.65 -41.40
CA SER A 421 -2.01 14.75 -41.94
C SER A 421 -0.59 14.81 -41.35
N VAL A 422 0.06 13.65 -41.20
CA VAL A 422 1.40 13.52 -40.62
C VAL A 422 2.43 14.21 -41.52
N PRO A 423 3.27 15.12 -41.01
CA PRO A 423 4.27 15.81 -41.83
C PRO A 423 5.24 14.85 -42.53
N GLY A 424 5.59 15.13 -43.79
CA GLY A 424 6.45 14.26 -44.60
C GLY A 424 7.84 14.00 -44.03
N LYS A 425 8.34 14.90 -43.16
CA LYS A 425 9.62 14.76 -42.45
C LYS A 425 9.58 13.77 -41.29
N VAL A 426 8.40 13.52 -40.72
CA VAL A 426 8.24 12.62 -39.57
C VAL A 426 8.39 11.19 -40.07
N ARG A 427 9.26 10.40 -39.44
CA ARG A 427 9.39 8.98 -39.74
C ARG A 427 8.23 8.21 -39.13
N VAL A 428 7.59 7.37 -39.93
CA VAL A 428 6.47 6.51 -39.52
C VAL A 428 6.87 5.08 -39.81
N PHE A 429 6.93 4.27 -38.77
CA PHE A 429 7.12 2.83 -38.86
C PHE A 429 5.80 2.11 -38.63
N ASN A 430 5.76 0.87 -39.08
CA ASN A 430 4.61 0.01 -38.90
C ASN A 430 5.01 -1.25 -38.10
N THR A 431 4.20 -1.63 -37.11
CA THR A 431 4.37 -2.91 -36.40
C THR A 431 3.65 -4.02 -37.18
N ALA A 432 4.44 -4.98 -37.69
CA ALA A 432 3.92 -6.02 -38.60
C ALA A 432 2.92 -7.00 -37.95
N GLN A 433 2.72 -6.96 -36.63
CA GLN A 433 1.86 -7.89 -35.87
C GLN A 433 1.37 -7.32 -34.50
N GLY A 434 1.46 -6.00 -34.28
CA GLY A 434 1.19 -5.39 -32.96
C GLY A 434 -0.14 -4.66 -32.91
N GLY A 435 -0.87 -4.84 -31.80
CA GLY A 435 -2.03 -4.05 -31.42
C GLY A 435 -1.96 -3.76 -29.92
N LEU A 436 -2.49 -2.61 -29.53
CA LEU A 436 -2.63 -2.20 -28.14
C LEU A 436 -3.90 -2.81 -27.54
N ARG A 437 -3.87 -3.15 -26.25
CA ARG A 437 -5.08 -3.67 -25.59
C ARG A 437 -6.02 -2.54 -25.20
N ASN A 438 -7.24 -2.60 -25.73
CA ASN A 438 -8.28 -1.59 -25.48
C ASN A 438 -8.67 -1.43 -24.02
N SER A 439 -8.42 -2.42 -23.16
CA SER A 439 -8.74 -2.36 -21.73
C SER A 439 -7.59 -1.93 -20.82
N GLY A 440 -6.43 -1.64 -21.41
CA GLY A 440 -5.18 -1.39 -20.70
C GLY A 440 -4.04 -2.32 -21.10
N ASP A 441 -2.84 -1.76 -21.15
CA ASP A 441 -1.60 -2.45 -21.52
C ASP A 441 -0.38 -1.77 -20.89
N THR A 442 0.76 -2.46 -20.91
CA THR A 442 2.05 -1.88 -20.51
C THR A 442 2.95 -1.74 -21.73
N ILE A 443 3.23 -0.49 -22.11
CA ILE A 443 4.17 -0.15 -23.17
C ILE A 443 5.52 0.17 -22.55
N MET A 444 6.59 -0.46 -23.05
CA MET A 444 7.96 -0.18 -22.61
C MET A 444 8.85 0.11 -23.81
N ILE A 445 9.57 1.23 -23.79
CA ILE A 445 10.69 1.48 -24.69
C ILE A 445 11.93 0.80 -24.10
N LEU A 446 12.47 -0.19 -24.80
CA LEU A 446 13.56 -1.03 -24.34
C LEU A 446 14.86 -0.72 -25.11
N GLN A 447 15.89 -0.31 -24.38
CA GLN A 447 17.25 -0.08 -24.88
C GLN A 447 18.10 -1.33 -24.65
N PRO A 448 18.83 -1.84 -25.66
CA PRO A 448 19.79 -2.91 -25.47
C PRO A 448 20.98 -2.43 -24.63
N LEU A 449 21.47 -3.29 -23.75
CA LEU A 449 22.72 -3.12 -23.01
C LEU A 449 23.82 -4.00 -23.61
N GLU A 450 25.03 -3.87 -23.07
CA GLU A 450 26.20 -4.66 -23.46
C GLU A 450 25.86 -6.18 -23.40
N PRO A 451 26.11 -6.94 -24.47
CA PRO A 451 25.86 -8.38 -24.46
C PRO A 451 26.75 -9.10 -23.43
N ASN A 452 26.14 -9.95 -22.62
CA ASN A 452 26.84 -10.82 -21.68
C ASN A 452 26.76 -12.29 -22.11
N THR A 453 27.60 -13.13 -21.50
CA THR A 453 27.52 -14.58 -21.67
C THR A 453 26.95 -15.21 -20.43
N ASP A 454 25.75 -15.75 -20.53
CA ASP A 454 25.05 -16.47 -19.48
C ASP A 454 24.99 -17.96 -19.89
N ASN A 455 25.57 -18.85 -19.07
CA ASN A 455 25.57 -20.30 -19.32
C ASN A 455 26.08 -20.71 -20.73
N SER A 456 27.09 -20.01 -21.26
CA SER A 456 27.65 -20.18 -22.62
C SER A 456 26.75 -19.72 -23.77
N GLU A 457 25.63 -19.07 -23.49
CA GLU A 457 24.79 -18.37 -24.46
C GLU A 457 25.05 -16.87 -24.40
N VAL A 458 25.23 -16.24 -25.55
CA VAL A 458 25.30 -14.77 -25.63
C VAL A 458 23.88 -14.22 -25.52
N ARG A 459 23.65 -13.38 -24.51
CA ARG A 459 22.38 -12.68 -24.28
C ARG A 459 22.58 -11.19 -24.43
N VAL A 460 21.51 -10.50 -24.82
CA VAL A 460 21.47 -9.04 -24.92
C VAL A 460 20.44 -8.57 -23.89
N PRO A 461 20.87 -7.97 -22.76
CA PRO A 461 19.95 -7.41 -21.78
C PRO A 461 19.22 -6.21 -22.38
N TYR A 462 18.01 -5.94 -21.88
CA TYR A 462 17.23 -4.77 -22.28
C TYR A 462 16.76 -3.99 -21.06
N LYS A 463 17.11 -2.71 -21.00
CA LYS A 463 16.66 -1.77 -19.99
C LYS A 463 15.43 -1.01 -20.47
N ALA A 464 14.43 -0.85 -19.60
CA ALA A 464 13.33 0.07 -19.85
C ALA A 464 13.76 1.54 -19.70
N VAL A 465 13.52 2.33 -20.75
CA VAL A 465 13.86 3.77 -20.81
C VAL A 465 12.63 4.65 -20.51
N ASP A 466 11.45 4.18 -20.90
CA ASP A 466 10.17 4.80 -20.58
C ASP A 466 9.09 3.72 -20.51
N VAL A 467 8.17 3.81 -19.55
CA VAL A 467 7.13 2.79 -19.30
C VAL A 467 5.80 3.49 -19.04
N VAL A 468 4.74 3.04 -19.72
CA VAL A 468 3.37 3.52 -19.48
C VAL A 468 2.48 2.30 -19.32
N ALA A 469 1.84 2.15 -18.16
CA ALA A 469 0.80 1.14 -17.92
C ALA A 469 -0.56 1.83 -17.87
N TYR A 470 -1.15 2.08 -19.03
CA TYR A 470 -2.49 2.68 -19.13
C TYR A 470 -3.57 1.62 -18.90
N GLU A 471 -4.75 2.06 -18.46
CA GLU A 471 -5.91 1.20 -18.20
C GLU A 471 -7.20 2.03 -18.28
N ASP A 472 -8.33 1.32 -18.37
CA ASP A 472 -9.64 1.99 -18.37
C ASP A 472 -10.02 2.47 -16.97
N GLY A 473 -10.43 3.73 -16.89
CA GLY A 473 -10.96 4.33 -15.66
C GLY A 473 -9.89 4.85 -14.71
N LYS A 474 -10.17 4.78 -13.40
CA LYS A 474 -9.42 5.48 -12.34
C LYS A 474 -9.18 6.97 -12.66
N LEU A 475 -7.92 7.36 -12.81
CA LEU A 475 -7.49 8.71 -13.19
C LEU A 475 -7.09 8.81 -14.66
N TRP A 476 -7.11 7.71 -15.43
CA TRP A 476 -6.83 7.74 -16.85
C TRP A 476 -7.99 8.41 -17.63
N PRO A 477 -7.70 9.27 -18.62
CA PRO A 477 -8.73 9.95 -19.40
C PRO A 477 -9.65 8.99 -20.19
N LYS A 478 -10.89 8.84 -19.75
CA LYS A 478 -11.90 7.98 -20.40
C LYS A 478 -12.21 8.37 -21.86
N GLU A 479 -11.96 9.62 -22.25
CA GLU A 479 -12.19 10.06 -23.63
C GLU A 479 -11.18 9.44 -24.62
N ALA A 480 -10.05 8.91 -24.13
CA ALA A 480 -9.11 8.15 -24.94
C ALA A 480 -9.51 6.67 -25.13
N ASP A 481 -10.53 6.21 -24.40
CA ASP A 481 -11.05 4.84 -24.48
C ASP A 481 -12.18 4.74 -25.52
N GLY A 482 -11.83 4.63 -26.82
CA GLY A 482 -12.80 4.34 -27.87
C GLY A 482 -13.63 5.53 -28.35
N LEU A 483 -13.47 6.70 -27.73
CA LEU A 483 -14.20 7.93 -28.07
C LEU A 483 -13.45 8.84 -29.05
N GLY A 484 -12.35 8.36 -29.62
CA GLY A 484 -11.61 8.99 -30.72
C GLY A 484 -10.54 10.00 -30.31
N MET A 485 -10.26 10.14 -29.00
CA MET A 485 -9.10 10.90 -28.51
C MET A 485 -7.90 9.97 -28.30
N SER A 486 -6.69 10.52 -28.33
CA SER A 486 -5.47 9.85 -27.88
C SER A 486 -5.17 10.22 -26.43
N LEU A 487 -4.39 9.39 -25.74
CA LEU A 487 -3.66 9.80 -24.55
C LEU A 487 -2.47 10.66 -24.99
N THR A 488 -2.42 11.91 -24.57
CA THR A 488 -1.32 12.83 -24.82
C THR A 488 -0.63 13.22 -23.50
N ARG A 489 0.69 13.13 -23.47
CA ARG A 489 1.50 13.45 -22.28
C ARG A 489 1.62 14.96 -22.11
N LYS A 490 1.34 15.46 -20.91
CA LYS A 490 1.37 16.90 -20.58
C LYS A 490 2.79 17.43 -20.38
N ASN A 491 3.60 16.70 -19.62
CA ASN A 491 4.96 17.09 -19.29
C ASN A 491 5.92 15.94 -19.57
N LEU A 492 6.79 16.15 -20.56
CA LEU A 492 7.74 15.13 -21.00
C LEU A 492 8.87 14.89 -19.99
N ASN A 493 9.07 15.81 -19.03
CA ASN A 493 10.05 15.68 -17.96
C ASN A 493 9.46 15.14 -16.64
N GLN A 494 8.24 14.60 -16.67
CA GLN A 494 7.59 13.94 -15.54
C GLN A 494 7.37 12.47 -15.82
N PHE A 495 7.26 11.66 -14.77
CA PHE A 495 7.07 10.21 -14.87
C PHE A 495 5.92 9.85 -15.81
N SER A 496 6.15 8.85 -16.65
CA SER A 496 5.24 8.39 -17.70
C SER A 496 4.10 7.57 -17.13
N ASP A 497 4.36 6.73 -16.14
CA ASP A 497 3.33 5.88 -15.53
C ASP A 497 2.58 6.59 -14.38
N ASP A 498 2.35 7.89 -14.58
CA ASP A 498 1.54 8.74 -13.71
C ASP A 498 0.31 9.25 -14.49
N PRO A 499 -0.91 8.79 -14.15
CA PRO A 499 -2.13 9.18 -14.87
C PRO A 499 -2.36 10.70 -14.90
N ASN A 500 -1.95 11.41 -13.85
CA ASN A 500 -2.03 12.87 -13.81
C ASN A 500 -1.07 13.56 -14.78
N ASN A 501 -0.17 12.84 -15.47
CA ASN A 501 0.65 13.38 -16.54
C ASN A 501 0.01 13.19 -17.93
N TRP A 502 -1.18 12.58 -18.03
CA TRP A 502 -1.86 12.35 -19.29
C TRP A 502 -3.16 13.15 -19.40
N ILE A 503 -3.56 13.45 -20.62
CA ILE A 503 -4.87 14.01 -20.99
C ILE A 503 -5.40 13.28 -22.22
N ALA A 504 -6.72 13.31 -22.41
CA ALA A 504 -7.31 12.99 -23.69
C ALA A 504 -7.24 14.22 -24.60
N ALA A 505 -6.72 14.06 -25.82
CA ALA A 505 -6.66 15.12 -26.82
C ALA A 505 -6.99 14.59 -28.23
N PRO A 506 -7.38 15.46 -29.18
CA PRO A 506 -7.51 15.06 -30.57
C PRO A 506 -6.19 14.50 -31.10
N PRO A 507 -6.20 13.36 -31.80
CA PRO A 507 -4.97 12.70 -32.21
C PRO A 507 -4.09 13.57 -33.11
N SER A 508 -2.80 13.62 -32.79
CA SER A 508 -1.83 14.53 -33.40
C SER A 508 -0.51 13.90 -33.84
N PRO A 509 -0.48 12.64 -34.35
CA PRO A 509 0.78 11.96 -34.60
C PRO A 509 1.65 12.75 -35.59
N GLY A 510 2.88 12.99 -35.20
CA GLY A 510 3.85 13.75 -35.97
C GLY A 510 3.78 15.28 -35.79
N ARG A 511 2.94 15.80 -34.89
CA ARG A 511 2.70 17.24 -34.70
C ARG A 511 3.01 17.63 -33.27
N GLU A 512 3.72 18.75 -33.10
CA GLU A 512 4.03 19.33 -31.79
C GLU A 512 2.89 20.17 -31.23
#